data_AF-A0A098L9K4-F1
#
_entry.id   AF-A0A098L9K4-F1
#
_cell.length_a   1.000
_cell.length_b   1.000
_cell.length_c   1.000
_cell.angle_alpha   90.00
_cell.angle_beta   90.00
_cell.angle_gamma   90.00
#
_symmetry.space_group_name_H-M   'P 1'
#
loop_
_entity.id
_entity.type
_entity.pdbx_description
1 polymer ?
#
loop_
_entity_poly.entity_id
_entity_poly.type
_entity_poly.pdbx_seq_one_letter_code
_entity_poly.pdbx_strand_id
1 'polypeptide(L)'
;MFNPNVYAIVAEDELGTIQGGIRVHIADKDHLLPVEEAVGEMDPKIFEIVREFSHSGTGELCGLWNSKAVAGLGISLLLIRAGISIVNQINLSSLFTICADYTMPMVSRVGFIVEDQLGNKGEFIYPNENYIARVLRRMNAITLDTAQELDRNRILDLRNKPNQVFKEEGSKGLIELNYQLTIPKKH
;
A
#
# COMPACT_ATOMS: atom_id res chain seq x y z
N MET A 1 19.51 2.76 -10.75
CA MET A 1 19.23 1.44 -11.33
C MET A 1 17.71 1.35 -11.51
N PHE A 2 17.23 0.91 -12.67
CA PHE A 2 15.78 0.82 -12.94
C PHE A 2 15.24 -0.50 -12.39
N ASN A 3 14.27 -0.45 -11.47
CA ASN A 3 13.58 -1.64 -11.00
C ASN A 3 12.24 -1.78 -11.76
N PRO A 4 12.07 -2.79 -12.64
CA PRO A 4 10.87 -2.96 -13.45
C PRO A 4 9.65 -3.45 -12.65
N ASN A 5 9.84 -3.78 -11.37
CA ASN A 5 8.88 -4.41 -10.45
C ASN A 5 8.24 -3.40 -9.48
N VAL A 6 8.37 -2.10 -9.78
CA VAL A 6 7.74 -1.02 -9.00
C VAL A 6 6.69 -0.30 -9.84
N TYR A 7 5.48 -0.21 -9.31
CA TYR A 7 4.37 0.52 -9.89
C TYR A 7 4.01 1.69 -8.98
N ALA A 8 4.15 2.92 -9.48
CA ALA A 8 3.79 4.13 -8.75
C ALA A 8 2.39 4.60 -9.15
N ILE A 9 1.60 4.99 -8.15
CA ILE A 9 0.31 5.66 -8.32
C ILE A 9 0.50 7.07 -7.75
N VAL A 10 0.16 8.08 -8.54
CA VAL A 10 0.24 9.48 -8.13
C VAL A 10 -1.15 10.10 -8.09
N ALA A 11 -1.36 11.04 -7.18
CA ALA A 11 -2.50 11.94 -7.18
C ALA A 11 -2.03 13.28 -7.72
N GLU A 12 -2.67 13.77 -8.77
CA GLU A 12 -2.39 15.05 -9.41
C GLU A 12 -3.60 15.98 -9.24
N ASP A 13 -3.35 17.29 -9.13
CA ASP A 13 -4.41 18.29 -9.24
C ASP A 13 -4.74 18.62 -10.71
N GLU A 14 -5.73 19.50 -10.91
CA GLU A 14 -6.18 19.91 -12.25
C GLU A 14 -5.08 20.59 -13.10
N LEU A 15 -4.01 21.08 -12.46
CA LEU A 15 -2.86 21.70 -13.12
C LEU A 15 -1.76 20.67 -13.44
N GLY A 16 -1.94 19.40 -13.09
CA GLY A 16 -0.94 18.34 -13.23
C GLY A 16 0.13 18.35 -12.14
N THR A 17 -0.07 19.08 -11.04
CA THR A 17 0.90 19.08 -9.94
C THR A 17 0.70 17.82 -9.10
N ILE A 18 1.77 17.05 -8.87
CA ILE A 18 1.72 15.86 -8.01
C ILE A 18 1.50 16.28 -6.55
N GLN A 19 0.37 15.87 -6.00
CA GLN A 19 -0.04 16.14 -4.62
C GLN A 19 0.18 14.95 -3.68
N GLY A 20 0.57 13.79 -4.20
CA GLY A 20 0.92 12.64 -3.39
C GLY A 20 1.18 11.41 -4.24
N GLY A 21 1.63 10.34 -3.59
CA GLY A 21 1.84 9.08 -4.25
C GLY A 21 1.97 7.91 -3.30
N ILE A 22 1.88 6.73 -3.87
CA ILE A 22 2.12 5.44 -3.24
C ILE A 22 2.70 4.51 -4.29
N ARG A 23 3.41 3.46 -3.88
CA ARG A 23 3.93 2.47 -4.82
C ARG A 23 3.65 1.05 -4.35
N VAL A 24 3.46 0.17 -5.33
CA VAL A 24 3.47 -1.28 -5.13
C VAL A 24 4.81 -1.80 -5.64
N HIS A 25 5.56 -2.46 -4.77
CA HIS A 25 6.83 -3.12 -5.11
C HIS A 25 6.61 -4.63 -5.09
N ILE A 26 6.74 -5.29 -6.25
CA ILE A 26 6.62 -6.74 -6.35
C ILE A 26 7.89 -7.37 -5.77
N ALA A 27 7.73 -8.41 -4.94
CA ALA A 27 8.86 -9.17 -4.44
C ALA A 27 9.55 -9.91 -5.60
N ASP A 28 10.86 -9.76 -5.71
CA ASP A 28 11.68 -10.46 -6.69
C ASP A 28 12.94 -11.07 -6.04
N LYS A 29 13.86 -11.61 -6.84
CA LYS A 29 15.08 -12.27 -6.34
C LYS A 29 16.29 -11.34 -6.23
N ASP A 30 16.21 -10.18 -6.88
CA ASP A 30 17.33 -9.28 -7.11
C ASP A 30 17.27 -8.06 -6.18
N HIS A 31 16.09 -7.71 -5.68
CA HIS A 31 15.82 -6.54 -4.85
C HIS A 31 15.00 -6.93 -3.62
N LEU A 32 15.46 -6.46 -2.46
CA LEU A 32 14.69 -6.55 -1.22
C LEU A 32 13.47 -5.63 -1.27
N LEU A 33 12.37 -6.05 -0.64
CA LEU A 33 11.27 -5.14 -0.34
C LEU A 33 11.73 -4.09 0.69
N PRO A 34 11.22 -2.84 0.65
CA PRO A 34 11.51 -1.82 1.65
C PRO A 34 11.33 -2.27 3.10
N VAL A 35 10.36 -3.16 3.39
CA VAL A 35 10.20 -3.75 4.73
C VAL A 35 11.36 -4.67 5.10
N GLU A 36 11.88 -5.46 4.16
CA GLU A 36 13.07 -6.29 4.37
C GLU A 36 14.30 -5.44 4.61
N GLU A 37 14.48 -4.35 3.85
CA GLU A 37 15.56 -3.38 4.07
C GLU A 37 15.43 -2.66 5.42
N ALA A 38 14.20 -2.33 5.84
CA ALA A 38 13.94 -1.55 7.05
C ALA A 38 14.21 -2.34 8.34
N VAL A 39 13.80 -3.61 8.39
CA VAL A 39 13.85 -4.40 9.64
C VAL A 39 14.68 -5.67 9.55
N GLY A 40 15.21 -6.04 8.38
CA GLY A 40 15.92 -7.32 8.19
C GLY A 40 17.17 -7.49 9.04
N GLU A 41 17.90 -6.41 9.32
CA GLU A 41 19.04 -6.44 10.25
C GLU A 41 18.61 -6.56 11.72
N MET A 42 17.38 -6.13 12.05
CA MET A 42 16.82 -6.19 13.40
C MET A 42 16.17 -7.56 13.68
N ASP A 43 15.50 -8.12 12.69
CA ASP A 43 14.88 -9.45 12.74
C ASP A 43 14.93 -10.12 11.34
N PRO A 44 15.96 -10.96 11.08
CA PRO A 44 16.14 -11.64 9.80
C PRO A 44 15.00 -12.57 9.38
N LYS A 45 14.07 -12.91 10.28
CA LYS A 45 12.92 -13.77 9.95
C LYS A 45 12.02 -13.15 8.87
N ILE A 46 12.06 -11.83 8.66
CA ILE A 46 11.32 -11.17 7.58
C ILE A 46 11.65 -11.76 6.20
N PHE A 47 12.91 -12.12 5.94
CA PHE A 47 13.35 -12.68 4.65
C PHE A 47 12.76 -14.08 4.39
N GLU A 48 12.48 -14.85 5.43
CA GLU A 48 11.82 -16.15 5.32
C GLU A 48 10.32 -15.98 5.08
N ILE A 49 9.69 -15.07 5.83
CA ILE A 49 8.26 -14.77 5.71
C ILE A 49 7.96 -14.23 4.30
N VAL A 50 8.69 -13.22 3.81
CA VAL A 50 8.45 -12.67 2.46
C VAL A 50 8.61 -13.75 1.39
N ARG A 51 9.63 -14.61 1.52
CA ARG A 51 9.87 -15.73 0.59
C ARG A 51 8.72 -16.74 0.57
N GLU A 52 8.15 -17.07 1.73
CA GLU A 52 6.99 -17.96 1.84
C GLU A 52 5.80 -17.43 1.02
N PHE A 53 5.48 -16.14 1.15
CA PHE A 53 4.39 -15.50 0.40
C PHE A 53 4.73 -15.26 -1.07
N SER A 54 6.02 -15.18 -1.43
CA SER A 54 6.45 -14.97 -2.81
C SER A 54 6.07 -16.13 -3.74
N HIS A 55 5.87 -17.34 -3.20
CA HIS A 55 5.41 -18.50 -3.98
C HIS A 55 4.04 -18.31 -4.62
N SER A 56 3.16 -17.50 -4.01
CA SER A 56 1.83 -17.16 -4.55
C SER A 56 1.77 -15.75 -5.15
N GLY A 57 2.92 -15.09 -5.31
CA GLY A 57 3.02 -13.69 -5.74
C GLY A 57 2.70 -12.72 -4.60
N THR A 58 3.70 -11.98 -4.15
CA THR A 58 3.56 -10.98 -3.09
C THR A 58 4.32 -9.71 -3.42
N GLY A 59 4.08 -8.66 -2.65
CA GLY A 59 4.82 -7.42 -2.73
C GLY A 59 4.61 -6.56 -1.50
N GLU A 60 4.97 -5.29 -1.60
CA GLU A 60 4.79 -4.31 -0.56
C GLU A 60 4.04 -3.08 -1.08
N LEU A 61 3.04 -2.64 -0.33
CA LEU A 61 2.47 -1.31 -0.49
C LEU A 61 3.26 -0.32 0.37
N CYS A 62 4.04 0.54 -0.29
CA CYS A 62 5.03 1.37 0.38
C CYS A 62 5.12 2.78 -0.23
N GLY A 63 5.96 3.63 0.36
CA GLY A 63 6.26 4.96 -0.18
C GLY A 63 5.06 5.91 -0.24
N LEU A 64 4.10 5.76 0.69
CA LEU A 64 2.95 6.65 0.79
C LEU A 64 3.38 8.04 1.27
N TRP A 65 3.00 9.08 0.53
CA TRP A 65 3.15 10.47 0.93
C TRP A 65 2.07 11.35 0.30
N ASN A 66 1.87 12.53 0.89
CA ASN A 66 1.07 13.59 0.28
C ASN A 66 1.66 14.96 0.60
N SER A 67 1.29 15.96 -0.19
CA SER A 67 1.67 17.34 0.02
C SER A 67 0.85 17.96 1.16
N LYS A 68 1.40 19.00 1.78
CA LYS A 68 0.65 19.80 2.78
C LYS A 68 -0.60 20.46 2.19
N ALA A 69 -0.62 20.73 0.89
CA ALA A 69 -1.75 21.39 0.22
C ALA A 69 -3.02 20.54 0.28
N VAL A 70 -2.88 19.21 0.29
CA VAL A 70 -4.01 18.27 0.36
C VAL A 70 -4.20 17.63 1.74
N ALA A 71 -3.52 18.16 2.76
CA ALA A 71 -3.62 17.64 4.13
C ALA A 71 -5.08 17.72 4.63
N GLY A 72 -5.58 16.62 5.19
CA GLY A 72 -6.96 16.51 5.68
C GLY A 72 -8.02 16.20 4.61
N LEU A 73 -7.65 16.11 3.33
CA LEU A 73 -8.57 15.71 2.25
C LEU A 73 -8.77 14.19 2.14
N GLY A 74 -8.09 13.40 2.96
CA GLY A 74 -8.19 11.94 2.91
C GLY A 74 -7.42 11.27 1.76
N ILE A 75 -6.61 12.03 1.01
CA ILE A 75 -5.82 11.54 -0.15
C ILE A 75 -5.02 10.28 0.16
N SER A 76 -4.46 10.14 1.38
CA SER A 76 -3.70 8.95 1.75
C SER A 76 -4.50 7.65 1.65
N LEU A 77 -5.74 7.64 2.14
CA LEU A 77 -6.58 6.43 2.06
C LEU A 77 -7.00 6.15 0.61
N LEU A 78 -7.24 7.20 -0.17
CA LEU A 78 -7.56 7.07 -1.60
C LEU A 78 -6.40 6.48 -2.39
N LEU A 79 -5.17 6.93 -2.13
CA LEU A 79 -3.95 6.37 -2.70
C LEU A 79 -3.76 4.90 -2.27
N ILE A 80 -3.95 4.57 -0.99
CA ILE A 80 -3.89 3.18 -0.51
C ILE A 80 -4.87 2.29 -1.27
N ARG A 81 -6.16 2.69 -1.36
CA ARG A 81 -7.18 1.93 -2.10
C ARG A 81 -6.79 1.77 -3.57
N ALA A 82 -6.30 2.84 -4.21
CA ALA A 82 -5.83 2.80 -5.59
C ALA A 82 -4.66 1.82 -5.77
N GLY A 83 -3.65 1.88 -4.89
CA GLY A 83 -2.50 0.97 -4.90
C GLY A 83 -2.90 -0.50 -4.73
N ILE A 84 -3.84 -0.81 -3.83
CA ILE A 84 -4.35 -2.18 -3.65
C ILE A 84 -5.21 -2.62 -4.83
N SER A 85 -5.94 -1.70 -5.45
CA SER A 85 -6.82 -2.01 -6.58
C SER A 85 -6.06 -2.46 -7.82
N ILE A 86 -4.84 -1.96 -8.07
CA ILE A 86 -4.06 -2.36 -9.26
C ILE A 86 -3.43 -3.76 -9.14
N VAL A 87 -3.38 -4.33 -7.94
CA VAL A 87 -2.63 -5.55 -7.66
C VAL A 87 -3.13 -6.77 -8.46
N ASN A 88 -4.41 -6.81 -8.81
CA ASN A 88 -4.97 -7.87 -9.64
C ASN A 88 -4.44 -7.85 -11.09
N GLN A 89 -4.01 -6.69 -11.58
CA GLN A 89 -3.44 -6.52 -12.92
C GLN A 89 -1.98 -6.99 -13.00
N ILE A 90 -1.31 -7.15 -11.84
CA ILE A 90 0.10 -7.56 -11.72
C ILE A 90 0.28 -8.87 -10.95
N ASN A 91 -0.79 -9.66 -10.80
CA ASN A 91 -0.79 -11.01 -10.25
C ASN A 91 -0.18 -11.18 -8.85
N LEU A 92 -0.39 -10.23 -7.93
CA LEU A 92 -0.06 -10.50 -6.50
C LEU A 92 -1.29 -11.00 -5.76
N SER A 93 -1.09 -12.00 -4.91
CA SER A 93 -2.09 -12.55 -4.01
C SER A 93 -2.06 -11.90 -2.62
N SER A 94 -0.93 -11.30 -2.25
CA SER A 94 -0.75 -10.64 -0.96
C SER A 94 0.10 -9.39 -1.02
N LEU A 95 -0.04 -8.55 0.01
CA LEU A 95 0.83 -7.40 0.25
C LEU A 95 1.34 -7.38 1.70
N PHE A 96 2.55 -6.86 1.84
CA PHE A 96 3.15 -6.37 3.09
C PHE A 96 3.07 -4.85 3.14
N THR A 97 3.23 -4.30 4.35
CA THR A 97 3.53 -2.87 4.55
C THR A 97 4.21 -2.70 5.92
N ILE A 98 4.95 -1.61 6.09
CA ILE A 98 5.44 -1.15 7.38
C ILE A 98 4.88 0.25 7.64
N CYS A 99 4.34 0.47 8.82
CA CYS A 99 3.66 1.72 9.14
C CYS A 99 3.96 2.21 10.55
N ALA A 100 3.87 3.52 10.77
CA ALA A 100 3.91 4.10 12.11
C ALA A 100 2.54 3.95 12.81
N ASP A 101 2.52 4.02 14.14
CA ASP A 101 1.30 3.83 14.95
C ASP A 101 0.14 4.74 14.51
N TYR A 102 0.42 6.00 14.20
CA TYR A 102 -0.63 6.95 13.78
C TYR A 102 -1.27 6.61 12.43
N THR A 103 -0.61 5.80 11.59
CA THR A 103 -1.16 5.28 10.33
C THR A 103 -1.83 3.92 10.47
N MET A 104 -1.71 3.28 11.63
CA MET A 104 -2.23 1.93 11.88
C MET A 104 -3.74 1.82 11.59
N PRO A 105 -4.60 2.73 12.09
CA PRO A 105 -6.04 2.64 11.80
C PRO A 105 -6.34 2.65 10.30
N MET A 106 -5.55 3.37 9.49
CA MET A 106 -5.77 3.48 8.05
C MET A 106 -5.44 2.18 7.31
N VAL A 107 -4.30 1.55 7.62
CA VAL A 107 -3.88 0.33 6.92
C VAL A 107 -4.66 -0.91 7.41
N SER A 108 -5.05 -0.97 8.69
CA SER A 108 -5.92 -2.05 9.19
C SER A 108 -7.29 -2.05 8.51
N ARG A 109 -7.86 -0.85 8.25
CA ARG A 109 -9.16 -0.73 7.57
C ARG A 109 -9.19 -1.36 6.18
N VAL A 110 -8.07 -1.35 5.47
CA VAL A 110 -7.95 -1.94 4.12
C VAL A 110 -7.52 -3.41 4.15
N GLY A 111 -7.37 -4.01 5.33
CA GLY A 111 -7.18 -5.45 5.50
C GLY A 111 -5.77 -5.91 5.83
N PHE A 112 -4.85 -4.99 6.15
CA PHE A 112 -3.55 -5.39 6.69
C PHE A 112 -3.69 -5.88 8.13
N ILE A 113 -2.99 -6.98 8.45
CA ILE A 113 -2.90 -7.54 9.80
C ILE A 113 -1.44 -7.48 10.27
N VAL A 114 -1.23 -7.21 11.55
CA VAL A 114 0.10 -7.21 12.17
C VAL A 114 0.78 -8.57 11.98
N GLU A 115 2.05 -8.59 11.56
CA GLU A 115 2.88 -9.79 11.66
C GLU A 115 3.46 -9.87 13.07
N ASP A 116 2.76 -10.58 13.96
CA ASP A 116 3.12 -10.71 15.37
C ASP A 116 4.31 -11.64 15.62
N GLN A 117 4.76 -12.34 14.58
CA GLN A 117 5.92 -13.22 14.60
C GLN A 117 7.28 -12.50 14.49
N LEU A 118 7.26 -11.19 14.24
CA LEU A 118 8.44 -10.35 14.01
C LEU A 118 8.65 -9.39 15.17
N GLY A 119 9.91 -9.06 15.49
CA GLY A 119 10.26 -8.07 16.51
C GLY A 119 9.55 -8.31 17.84
N ASN A 120 9.03 -7.24 18.46
CA ASN A 120 8.17 -7.35 19.64
C ASN A 120 6.68 -7.37 19.22
N LYS A 121 6.15 -8.52 18.81
CA LYS A 121 4.76 -8.66 18.32
C LYS A 121 4.42 -7.70 17.17
N GLY A 122 5.33 -7.61 16.23
CA GLY A 122 5.31 -6.77 15.04
C GLY A 122 5.93 -5.39 15.23
N GLU A 123 6.29 -4.99 16.46
CA GLU A 123 6.89 -3.67 16.75
C GLU A 123 8.40 -3.67 16.57
N PHE A 124 8.87 -2.57 15.98
CA PHE A 124 10.27 -2.26 15.77
C PHE A 124 10.53 -0.80 16.17
N ILE A 125 11.65 -0.57 16.85
CA ILE A 125 12.17 0.78 17.08
C ILE A 125 12.79 1.25 15.76
N TYR A 126 12.00 1.92 14.92
CA TYR A 126 12.38 2.29 13.56
C TYR A 126 11.64 3.58 13.13
N PRO A 127 12.31 4.53 12.45
CA PRO A 127 13.71 4.45 11.98
C PRO A 127 14.77 4.82 13.02
N ASN A 128 14.35 5.27 14.21
CA ASN A 128 15.24 5.57 15.33
C ASN A 128 14.50 5.38 16.66
N GLU A 129 15.21 5.59 17.78
CA GLU A 129 14.73 5.40 19.16
C GLU A 129 13.45 6.15 19.54
N ASN A 130 13.07 7.19 18.78
CA ASN A 130 11.87 7.99 19.05
C ASN A 130 10.61 7.45 18.36
N TYR A 131 10.72 6.42 17.51
CA TYR A 131 9.63 5.93 16.68
C TYR A 131 9.44 4.43 16.81
N ILE A 132 8.16 4.03 16.88
CA ILE A 132 7.74 2.65 16.76
C ILE A 132 7.08 2.48 15.40
N ALA A 133 7.59 1.52 14.64
CA ALA A 133 6.99 1.05 13.40
C ALA A 133 6.46 -0.37 13.59
N ARG A 134 5.44 -0.72 12.82
CA ARG A 134 4.83 -2.04 12.84
C ARG A 134 4.88 -2.68 11.46
N VAL A 135 5.33 -3.93 11.40
CA VAL A 135 5.25 -4.73 10.18
C VAL A 135 3.87 -5.37 10.08
N LEU A 136 3.28 -5.25 8.91
CA LEU A 136 1.99 -5.82 8.57
C LEU A 136 2.08 -6.67 7.31
N ARG A 137 1.25 -7.70 7.29
CA ARG A 137 1.18 -8.70 6.23
C ARG A 137 -0.26 -9.11 5.97
N ARG A 138 -0.41 -10.15 5.14
CA ARG A 138 -1.65 -10.93 5.00
C ARG A 138 -2.85 -10.10 4.57
N MET A 139 -2.65 -8.92 3.96
CA MET A 139 -3.70 -8.40 3.12
C MET A 139 -3.87 -9.37 1.96
N ASN A 140 -4.92 -10.19 2.00
CA ASN A 140 -5.28 -11.05 0.88
C ASN A 140 -5.77 -10.13 -0.25
N ALA A 141 -4.90 -9.90 -1.22
CA ALA A 141 -5.19 -9.00 -2.32
C ALA A 141 -6.25 -9.57 -3.27
N ILE A 142 -6.64 -10.84 -3.14
CA ILE A 142 -7.73 -11.42 -3.95
C ILE A 142 -9.07 -11.19 -3.25
N THR A 143 -9.22 -11.64 -2.00
CA THR A 143 -10.52 -11.66 -1.30
C THR A 143 -10.83 -10.39 -0.51
N LEU A 144 -9.79 -9.71 -0.01
CA LEU A 144 -9.88 -8.56 0.89
C LEU A 144 -10.81 -8.83 2.10
N ASP A 145 -10.82 -10.07 2.59
CA ASP A 145 -11.73 -10.57 3.62
C ASP A 145 -11.51 -9.94 5.00
N THR A 146 -10.32 -9.40 5.23
CA THR A 146 -9.92 -8.70 6.45
C THR A 146 -10.16 -7.19 6.37
N ALA A 147 -10.51 -6.67 5.20
CA ALA A 147 -10.81 -5.26 5.00
C ALA A 147 -12.23 -4.94 5.50
N GLN A 148 -12.41 -3.72 5.99
CA GLN A 148 -13.75 -3.22 6.30
C GLN A 148 -14.60 -3.16 5.04
N GLU A 149 -15.90 -3.44 5.18
CA GLU A 149 -16.82 -3.58 4.05
C GLU A 149 -16.80 -2.38 3.08
N LEU A 150 -16.81 -1.16 3.61
CA LEU A 150 -16.73 0.06 2.78
C LEU A 150 -15.44 0.10 1.95
N ASP A 151 -14.30 -0.12 2.59
CA ASP A 151 -12.98 -0.08 1.94
C ASP A 151 -12.82 -1.23 0.93
N ARG A 152 -13.29 -2.43 1.29
CA ARG A 152 -13.37 -3.60 0.41
C ARG A 152 -14.18 -3.29 -0.85
N ASN A 153 -15.39 -2.77 -0.70
CA ASN A 153 -16.28 -2.46 -1.81
C ASN A 153 -15.69 -1.38 -2.73
N ARG A 154 -15.04 -0.35 -2.16
CA ARG A 154 -14.31 0.67 -2.95
C ARG A 154 -13.18 0.07 -3.77
N ILE A 155 -12.37 -0.80 -3.18
CA ILE A 155 -11.25 -1.44 -3.89
C ILE A 155 -11.77 -2.37 -4.99
N LEU A 156 -12.83 -3.14 -4.73
CA LEU A 156 -13.44 -4.03 -5.73
C LEU A 156 -14.09 -3.25 -6.88
N ASP A 157 -14.73 -2.12 -6.59
CA ASP A 157 -15.28 -1.23 -7.61
C ASP A 157 -14.17 -0.65 -8.51
N LEU A 158 -13.07 -0.18 -7.93
CA LEU A 158 -11.89 0.26 -8.68
C LEU A 158 -11.28 -0.87 -9.53
N ARG A 159 -11.31 -2.12 -9.07
CA ARG A 159 -10.85 -3.26 -9.88
C ARG A 159 -11.76 -3.55 -11.06
N ASN A 160 -13.07 -3.46 -10.86
CA ASN A 160 -14.06 -3.70 -11.89
C ASN A 160 -14.07 -2.57 -12.94
N LYS A 161 -13.89 -1.32 -12.49
CA LYS A 161 -13.85 -0.12 -13.32
C LYS A 161 -12.63 0.73 -12.95
N PRO A 162 -11.42 0.38 -13.43
CA PRO A 162 -10.17 1.06 -13.07
C PRO A 162 -10.07 2.49 -13.58
N ASN A 163 -10.86 2.84 -14.60
CA ASN A 163 -10.97 4.21 -15.11
C ASN A 163 -12.37 4.75 -14.80
N GLN A 164 -12.47 5.67 -13.84
CA GLN A 164 -13.75 6.19 -13.40
C GLN A 164 -13.65 7.54 -12.70
N VAL A 165 -14.74 8.31 -12.77
CA VAL A 165 -14.93 9.52 -11.96
C VAL A 165 -15.72 9.14 -10.71
N PHE A 166 -15.20 9.54 -9.56
CA PHE A 166 -15.78 9.25 -8.25
C PHE A 166 -15.86 10.52 -7.39
N LYS A 167 -16.89 10.64 -6.56
CA LYS A 167 -17.07 11.76 -5.63
C LYS A 167 -17.01 11.24 -4.20
N GLU A 168 -15.96 11.62 -3.47
CA GLU A 168 -15.77 11.25 -2.06
C GLU A 168 -16.09 12.45 -1.17
N GLU A 169 -16.89 12.23 -0.14
CA GLU A 169 -17.17 13.25 0.87
C GLU A 169 -16.11 13.16 1.97
N GLY A 170 -15.25 14.18 2.05
CA GLY A 170 -14.22 14.30 3.05
C GLY A 170 -14.58 15.30 4.15
N SER A 171 -13.76 15.35 5.21
CA SER A 171 -13.95 16.31 6.32
C SER A 171 -13.85 17.78 5.90
N LYS A 172 -13.28 18.06 4.71
CA LYS A 172 -13.17 19.40 4.11
C LYS A 172 -14.14 19.62 2.92
N GLY A 173 -15.08 18.70 2.71
CA GLY A 173 -16.07 18.78 1.62
C GLY A 173 -15.89 17.70 0.57
N LEU A 174 -16.64 17.86 -0.52
CA LEU A 174 -16.68 16.93 -1.63
C LEU A 174 -15.42 17.04 -2.49
N ILE A 175 -14.79 15.91 -2.80
CA ILE A 175 -13.65 15.82 -3.71
C ILE A 175 -14.09 14.97 -4.90
N GLU A 176 -13.92 15.51 -6.10
CA GLU A 176 -14.06 14.74 -7.33
C GLU A 176 -12.71 14.14 -7.71
N LEU A 177 -12.70 12.85 -8.01
CA LEU A 177 -11.51 12.07 -8.32
C LEU A 177 -11.69 11.46 -9.70
N ASN A 178 -10.68 11.63 -10.56
CA ASN A 178 -10.61 10.95 -11.84
C ASN A 178 -9.56 9.84 -11.77
N TYR A 179 -10.01 8.61 -11.50
CA TYR A 179 -9.15 7.44 -11.45
C TYR A 179 -8.77 6.98 -12.86
N GLN A 180 -7.47 6.73 -13.05
CA GLN A 180 -6.89 6.14 -14.27
C GLN A 180 -5.93 5.02 -13.88
N LEU A 181 -6.48 3.88 -13.48
CA LEU A 181 -5.72 2.80 -12.82
C LEU A 181 -5.42 1.60 -13.73
N THR A 182 -5.70 1.70 -15.03
CA THR A 182 -5.33 0.65 -15.98
C THR A 182 -3.83 0.70 -16.23
N ILE A 183 -3.12 -0.38 -15.90
CA ILE A 183 -1.68 -0.47 -16.16
C ILE A 183 -1.45 -0.63 -17.67
N PRO A 184 -0.63 0.23 -18.30
CA PRO A 184 -0.29 0.08 -19.71
C PRO A 184 0.41 -1.26 -19.96
N LYS A 185 0.04 -1.96 -21.03
CA LYS A 185 0.79 -3.15 -21.45
C LYS A 185 2.20 -2.72 -21.83
N LYS A 186 3.21 -3.37 -21.26
CA LYS A 186 4.60 -3.24 -21.74
C LYS A 186 4.63 -3.86 -23.15
N HIS A 187 4.96 -3.05 -24.15
CA HIS A 187 5.20 -3.49 -25.53
C HIS A 187 6.57 -4.15 -25.65
#